data_AF-A0A434GJE0-F1
#
_entry.id   AF-A0A434GJE0-F1
#
_cell.length_a   1.000
_cell.length_b   1.000
_cell.length_c   1.000
_cell.angle_alpha   90.00
_cell.angle_beta   90.00
_cell.angle_gamma   90.00
#
_symmetry.space_group_name_H-M   'P 1'
#
loop_
_entity.id
_entity.type
_entity.pdbx_description
1 polymer ?
#
loop_
_entity_poly.entity_id
_entity_poly.type
_entity_poly.pdbx_seq_one_letter_code
_entity_poly.pdbx_strand_id
1 'polypeptide(L)'
;VIRTEHFKYVHFGGNLPPLLFDLKSDPGELDNLAADPRHLTGRLEFAERLLAWRAEHLDQSLALAELTENGLVGHAAGLQPGHT
;
A
#
# COMPACT_ATOMS: atom_id res chain seq x y z
N VAL A 1 -4.77 4.76 0.00
CA VAL A 1 -6.22 4.58 -0.26
C VAL A 1 -6.38 3.38 -1.16
N ILE A 2 -7.39 2.53 -0.94
CA ILE A 2 -7.75 1.44 -1.85
C ILE A 2 -9.22 1.61 -2.24
N ARG A 3 -9.52 1.47 -3.53
CA ARG A 3 -10.88 1.52 -4.06
C ARG A 3 -11.12 0.31 -4.96
N THR A 4 -12.25 -0.34 -4.74
CA THR A 4 -12.76 -1.44 -5.56
C THR A 4 -14.15 -1.06 -6.10
N GLU A 5 -14.82 -1.99 -6.78
CA GLU A 5 -16.21 -1.77 -7.21
C GLU A 5 -17.20 -1.76 -6.04
N HIS A 6 -16.87 -2.42 -4.92
CA HIS A 6 -17.79 -2.63 -3.80
C HIS A 6 -17.43 -1.78 -2.59
N PHE A 7 -16.15 -1.57 -2.33
CA PHE A 7 -15.69 -0.85 -1.14
C PHE A 7 -14.61 0.17 -1.45
N LYS A 8 -14.58 1.22 -0.64
CA LYS A 8 -13.48 2.17 -0.54
C LYS A 8 -12.93 2.18 0.88
N TYR A 9 -11.62 2.00 1.01
CA TYR A 9 -10.89 2.04 2.28
C TYR A 9 -9.84 3.15 2.30
N VAL A 10 -9.90 3.98 3.33
CA VAL A 10 -8.95 5.08 3.58
C VAL A 10 -8.26 4.83 4.91
N HIS A 11 -6.94 4.69 4.86
CA HIS A 11 -6.09 4.64 6.04
C HIS A 11 -5.34 5.96 6.17
N PHE A 12 -5.36 6.53 7.38
CA PHE A 12 -4.63 7.75 7.72
C PHE A 12 -3.42 7.40 8.60
N GLY A 13 -2.28 8.03 8.32
CA GLY A 13 -1.17 8.05 9.28
C GLY A 13 -1.50 8.95 10.48
N GLY A 14 -0.80 8.77 11.60
CA GLY A 14 -0.92 9.68 12.75
C GLY A 14 -2.12 9.42 13.67
N ASN A 15 -2.52 8.15 13.85
CA ASN A 15 -3.55 7.73 14.81
C ASN A 15 -4.96 8.29 14.57
N LEU A 16 -5.28 8.65 13.32
CA LEU A 16 -6.64 9.02 12.93
C LEU A 16 -7.46 7.76 12.61
N PRO A 17 -8.77 7.72 12.94
CA PRO A 17 -9.63 6.60 12.59
C PRO A 17 -9.70 6.40 11.06
N PRO A 18 -9.68 5.15 10.57
CA PRO A 18 -9.83 4.89 9.14
C PRO A 18 -11.28 5.12 8.67
N LEU A 19 -11.46 5.16 7.35
CA LEU A 19 -12.77 5.18 6.70
C LEU A 19 -12.99 3.91 5.89
N LEU A 20 -14.23 3.41 5.90
CA LEU A 20 -14.69 2.31 5.06
C LEU A 20 -16.10 2.62 4.57
N PHE A 21 -16.29 2.61 3.25
CA PHE A 21 -17.58 2.86 2.61
C PHE A 21 -17.96 1.69 1.71
N ASP A 22 -19.21 1.23 1.80
CA ASP A 22 -19.82 0.32 0.83
C ASP A 22 -20.37 1.15 -0.34
N LEU A 23 -19.73 1.05 -1.49
CA LEU A 23 -20.07 1.84 -2.68
C LEU A 23 -21.34 1.36 -3.39
N LYS A 24 -21.86 0.17 -3.06
CA LYS A 24 -23.11 -0.34 -3.62
C LYS A 24 -24.30 0.22 -2.85
N SER A 25 -24.25 0.19 -1.52
CA SER A 25 -25.33 0.74 -0.68
C SER A 25 -25.20 2.24 -0.42
N ASP A 26 -23.98 2.76 -0.42
CA ASP A 26 -23.65 4.16 -0.17
C ASP A 26 -22.69 4.72 -1.24
N PRO A 27 -23.19 4.99 -2.47
CA PRO A 27 -22.38 5.60 -3.53
C PRO A 27 -21.89 7.01 -3.20
N GLY A 28 -22.52 7.67 -2.21
CA GLY A 28 -22.15 9.01 -1.75
C GLY A 28 -21.02 9.05 -0.74
N GLU A 29 -20.57 7.88 -0.24
CA GLU A 29 -19.54 7.77 0.80
C GLU A 29 -19.87 8.59 2.06
N LEU A 30 -21.14 8.56 2.47
CA LEU A 30 -21.67 9.33 3.60
C LEU A 30 -21.60 8.57 4.92
N ASP A 31 -21.62 7.23 4.88
CA ASP A 31 -21.75 6.40 6.08
C ASP A 31 -20.47 5.59 6.34
N ASN A 32 -19.72 5.99 7.38
CA ASN A 32 -18.46 5.35 7.70
C ASN A 32 -18.67 4.04 8.48
N LEU A 33 -18.42 2.91 7.81
CA LEU A 33 -18.57 1.56 8.36
C LEU A 33 -17.32 1.07 9.10
N ALA A 34 -16.25 1.86 9.21
CA ALA A 34 -14.96 1.38 9.71
C ALA A 34 -14.97 0.92 11.18
N ALA A 35 -15.91 1.41 11.99
CA ALA A 35 -16.07 1.01 13.38
C ALA A 35 -17.14 -0.07 13.59
N ASP A 36 -17.88 -0.46 12.54
CA ASP A 36 -18.91 -1.48 12.61
C ASP A 36 -18.28 -2.88 12.77
N PRO A 37 -18.59 -3.63 13.85
CA PRO A 37 -18.09 -4.99 14.05
C PRO A 37 -18.32 -5.93 12.87
N ARG A 38 -19.41 -5.74 12.11
CA ARG A 38 -19.77 -6.56 10.95
C ARG A 38 -18.78 -6.39 9.79
N HIS A 39 -18.07 -5.27 9.75
CA HIS A 39 -17.15 -4.92 8.67
C HIS A 39 -15.67 -5.04 9.06
N LEU A 40 -15.35 -5.54 10.26
CA LEU A 40 -13.97 -5.63 10.74
C LEU A 40 -13.08 -6.52 9.88
N THR A 41 -13.59 -7.67 9.42
CA THR A 41 -12.83 -8.58 8.55
C THR A 41 -12.52 -7.93 7.21
N GLY A 42 -13.51 -7.29 6.57
CA GLY A 42 -13.29 -6.57 5.31
C GLY A 42 -12.32 -5.40 5.49
N ARG A 43 -12.46 -4.64 6.58
CA ARG A 43 -11.51 -3.56 6.92
C ARG A 43 -10.08 -4.08 7.08
N LEU A 44 -9.89 -5.23 7.72
CA LEU A 44 -8.57 -5.85 7.92
C LEU A 44 -7.95 -6.24 6.57
N GLU A 45 -8.72 -6.89 5.69
CA GLU A 45 -8.23 -7.27 4.35
C GLU A 45 -7.71 -6.04 3.58
N PHE A 46 -8.46 -4.94 3.59
CA PHE A 46 -8.01 -3.70 2.95
C PHE A 46 -6.78 -3.08 3.62
N ALA A 47 -6.64 -3.19 4.93
CA ALA A 47 -5.45 -2.75 5.65
C ALA A 47 -4.22 -3.57 5.24
N GLU A 48 -4.33 -4.89 5.17
CA GLU A 48 -3.27 -5.80 4.73
C GLU A 48 -2.87 -5.55 3.27
N ARG A 49 -3.85 -5.37 2.38
CA ARG A 49 -3.59 -5.02 0.98
C ARG A 49 -2.83 -3.70 0.84
N LEU A 50 -3.16 -2.70 1.66
CA LEU A 50 -2.46 -1.41 1.63
C LEU A 50 -1.03 -1.55 2.18
N LEU A 51 -0.84 -2.39 3.19
CA LEU A 51 0.48 -2.69 3.74
C LEU A 51 1.36 -3.41 2.71
N ALA A 52 0.83 -4.43 2.04
CA ALA A 52 1.51 -5.15 0.97
C ALA A 52 1.89 -4.21 -0.18
N TRP A 53 0.94 -3.40 -0.65
CA TRP A 53 1.20 -2.40 -1.69
C TRP A 53 2.32 -1.44 -1.30
N ARG A 54 2.32 -0.95 -0.05
CA ARG A 54 3.40 -0.07 0.44
C ARG A 54 4.75 -0.75 0.46
N ALA A 55 4.82 -2.02 0.88
CA ALA A 55 6.07 -2.78 0.90
C ALA A 55 6.64 -2.98 -0.52
N GLU A 56 5.77 -3.26 -1.49
CA GLU A 56 6.17 -3.41 -2.91
C GLU A 56 6.66 -2.10 -3.53
N HIS A 57 6.12 -0.96 -3.10
CA HIS A 57 6.41 0.37 -3.67
C HIS A 57 7.36 1.19 -2.80
N LEU A 58 8.13 0.55 -1.92
CA LEU A 58 9.26 1.20 -1.25
C LEU A 58 10.27 1.69 -2.30
N ASP A 59 11.09 2.66 -1.92
CA ASP A 59 12.13 3.16 -2.82
C ASP A 59 13.10 2.03 -3.19
N GLN A 60 13.07 1.62 -4.46
CA GLN A 60 13.90 0.54 -4.99
C GLN A 60 15.22 1.04 -5.58
N SER A 61 15.53 2.35 -5.48
CA SER A 61 16.68 2.96 -6.15
C SER A 61 18.00 2.25 -5.85
N LEU A 62 18.16 1.75 -4.62
CA LEU A 62 19.32 0.93 -4.21
C LEU A 62 18.92 -0.43 -3.64
N ALA A 63 17.64 -0.69 -3.41
CA ALA A 63 17.18 -1.91 -2.75
C ALA A 63 17.38 -3.17 -3.61
N LEU A 64 17.57 -3.01 -4.93
CA LEU A 64 17.82 -4.09 -5.89
C LEU A 64 19.31 -4.28 -6.21
N ALA A 65 20.20 -3.62 -5.47
CA ALA A 65 21.65 -3.74 -5.61
C ALA A 65 22.28 -4.28 -4.31
N GLU A 66 23.31 -5.10 -4.48
CA GLU A 66 24.08 -5.70 -3.39
C GLU A 66 25.57 -5.45 -3.62
N LEU A 67 26.29 -5.06 -2.56
CA LEU A 67 27.75 -4.91 -2.62
C LEU A 67 28.42 -6.21 -2.20
N THR A 68 29.18 -6.81 -3.12
CA THR A 68 29.91 -8.08 -2.91
C THR A 68 31.42 -7.86 -2.89
N GLU A 69 32.19 -8.90 -2.59
CA GLU A 69 33.66 -8.88 -2.71
C GLU A 69 34.18 -8.56 -4.12
N ASN A 70 33.36 -8.82 -5.14
CA ASN A 70 33.67 -8.55 -6.55
C ASN A 70 33.08 -7.23 -7.07
N GLY A 71 32.53 -6.40 -6.17
CA GLY A 71 31.88 -5.14 -6.50
C GLY A 71 30.35 -5.19 -6.46
N LEU A 72 29.71 -4.18 -7.07
CA LEU A 72 28.26 -4.01 -7.08
C LEU A 72 27.59 -5.00 -8.04
N VAL A 73 26.62 -5.75 -7.54
CA VAL A 73 25.78 -6.67 -8.32
C VAL A 73 24.31 -6.22 -8.23
N GLY A 74 23.55 -6.33 -9.31
CA GLY A 74 22.12 -5.98 -9.34
C GLY A 74 21.83 -4.62 -9.98
N HIS A 75 20.63 -4.09 -9.74
CA HIS A 75 20.17 -2.84 -10.34
C HIS A 75 20.23 -1.69 -9.34
N ALA A 76 21.05 -0.68 -9.64
CA ALA A 76 21.06 0.59 -8.92
C ALA A 76 20.56 1.70 -9.86
N ALA A 77 19.46 2.34 -9.49
CA ALA A 77 18.91 3.47 -10.24
C ALA A 77 19.94 4.61 -10.26
N GLY A 78 20.22 5.15 -11.45
CA GLY A 78 21.17 6.25 -11.64
C GLY A 78 22.61 5.83 -11.99
N LEU A 79 22.94 4.53 -11.98
CA LEU A 79 24.18 4.01 -12.56
C LEU A 79 23.93 3.57 -14.01
N GLN A 80 24.50 4.28 -14.98
CA GLN A 80 24.51 3.87 -16.39
C GLN A 80 25.25 2.54 -16.53
N PRO A 81 24.76 1.56 -17.32
CA PRO A 81 25.48 0.34 -17.59
C PRO A 81 26.65 0.65 -18.54
N GLY A 82 27.89 0.72 -18.04
CA GLY A 82 29.03 0.86 -18.95
C GLY A 82 30.37 1.36 -18.41
N HIS A 83 30.69 1.25 -17.12
CA HIS A 83 32.07 1.43 -16.66
C HIS A 83 32.56 0.16 -15.97
N THR A 84 32.94 -0.80 -16.80
CA THR A 84 33.90 -1.87 -16.51
C THR A 84 35.01 -1.77 -17.54
#